data_AF-A0A2E4G5W6-F1
#
_entry.id   AF-A0A2E4G5W6-F1
#
_cell.length_a   1.000
_cell.length_b   1.000
_cell.length_c   1.000
_cell.angle_alpha   90.00
_cell.angle_beta   90.00
_cell.angle_gamma   90.00
#
_symmetry.space_group_name_H-M   'P 1'
#
loop_
_entity.id
_entity.type
_entity.pdbx_description
1 polymer ?
#
loop_
_entity_poly.entity_id
_entity_poly.type
_entity_poly.pdbx_seq_one_letter_code
_entity_poly.pdbx_strand_id
1 'polypeptide(L)'
;MADSRYNQFSWDIVRSYDAFVAYIEERGVPEFISFDHDLADEHYRALMSGQDHEEHKLPEKTGYTCAKWLVEYCIDKGQKFPEFHVHSMNPIGGDNIKGVVASARKAAGI
;
A
#
# COMPACT_ATOMS: atom_id res chain seq x y z
N MET A 1 -0.38 -16.77 -12.92
CA MET A 1 -0.67 -15.91 -14.09
C MET A 1 -0.83 -14.50 -13.57
N ALA A 2 -0.19 -13.51 -14.18
CA ALA A 2 -0.45 -12.10 -13.85
C ALA A 2 -1.93 -11.80 -14.12
N ASP A 3 -2.57 -11.08 -13.20
CA ASP A 3 -3.98 -10.69 -13.32
C ASP A 3 -4.19 -9.91 -14.63
N SER A 4 -5.12 -10.33 -15.49
CA SER A 4 -5.29 -9.71 -16.81
C SER A 4 -5.72 -8.24 -16.75
N ARG A 5 -6.19 -7.78 -15.58
CA ARG A 5 -6.49 -6.36 -15.31
C ARG A 5 -5.24 -5.48 -15.40
N TYR A 6 -4.05 -6.00 -15.14
CA TYR A 6 -2.81 -5.21 -15.25
C TYR A 6 -2.58 -4.68 -16.67
N ASN A 7 -3.04 -5.38 -17.69
CA ASN A 7 -2.87 -4.98 -19.09
C ASN A 7 -3.91 -3.94 -19.56
N GLN A 8 -4.87 -3.59 -18.72
CA GLN A 8 -5.95 -2.64 -19.05
C GLN A 8 -5.61 -1.20 -18.64
N PHE A 9 -4.54 -1.01 -17.87
CA PHE A 9 -4.17 0.29 -17.31
C PHE A 9 -2.73 0.69 -17.68
N SER A 10 -2.50 2.00 -17.75
CA SER A 10 -1.15 2.56 -17.63
C SER A 10 -0.82 2.71 -16.14
N TRP A 11 0.38 2.32 -15.75
CA TRP A 11 0.78 2.24 -14.34
C TRP A 11 1.81 3.30 -13.99
N ASP A 12 1.51 4.12 -12.99
CA ASP A 12 2.48 4.92 -12.26
C ASP A 12 2.99 4.09 -11.05
N ILE A 13 4.30 3.84 -11.00
CA ILE A 13 4.92 2.97 -9.98
C ILE A 13 5.63 3.81 -8.93
N VAL A 14 5.13 3.79 -7.70
CA VAL A 14 5.77 4.37 -6.51
C VAL A 14 6.36 3.25 -5.64
N ARG A 15 7.52 3.51 -5.02
CA ARG A 15 8.31 2.48 -4.31
C ARG A 15 8.61 2.81 -2.85
N SER A 16 7.98 3.83 -2.30
CA SER A 16 8.06 4.14 -0.87
C SER A 16 6.73 4.69 -0.40
N TYR A 17 6.48 4.58 0.90
CA TYR A 17 5.29 5.17 1.53
C TYR A 17 5.21 6.69 1.29
N ASP A 18 6.33 7.40 1.44
CA ASP A 18 6.32 8.86 1.29
C ASP A 18 6.02 9.26 -0.17
N ALA A 19 6.56 8.53 -1.15
CA ALA A 19 6.24 8.73 -2.56
C ALA A 19 4.78 8.39 -2.87
N PHE A 20 4.22 7.38 -2.22
CA PHE A 20 2.81 7.02 -2.33
C PHE A 20 1.88 8.13 -1.81
N VAL A 21 2.16 8.65 -0.61
CA VAL A 21 1.39 9.76 -0.03
C VAL A 21 1.45 10.99 -0.93
N ALA A 22 2.66 11.41 -1.31
CA ALA A 22 2.84 12.56 -2.19
C ALA A 22 2.11 12.39 -3.52
N TYR A 23 2.12 11.19 -4.09
CA TYR A 23 1.42 10.89 -5.34
C TYR A 23 -0.10 11.08 -5.21
N ILE A 24 -0.72 10.53 -4.15
CA ILE A 24 -2.16 10.65 -3.93
C ILE A 24 -2.56 12.09 -3.60
N GLU A 25 -1.74 12.83 -2.85
CA GLU A 25 -1.99 14.24 -2.53
C GLU A 25 -1.89 15.13 -3.78
N GLU A 26 -0.93 14.87 -4.67
CA GLU A 26 -0.72 15.67 -5.90
C GLU A 26 -1.73 15.34 -6.99
N ARG A 27 -2.03 14.05 -7.21
CA ARG A 27 -2.80 13.58 -8.37
C ARG A 27 -4.20 13.09 -8.03
N GLY A 28 -4.52 12.95 -6.75
CA GLY A 28 -5.78 12.39 -6.27
C GLY A 28 -5.78 10.87 -6.24
N VAL A 29 -6.92 10.33 -5.80
CA VAL A 29 -7.15 8.88 -5.70
C VAL A 29 -7.41 8.31 -7.10
N PRO A 30 -6.63 7.32 -7.56
CA PRO A 30 -6.79 6.72 -8.89
C PRO A 30 -8.07 5.87 -8.96
N GLU A 31 -8.49 5.46 -10.15
CA GLU A 31 -9.63 4.53 -10.29
C GLU A 31 -9.27 3.11 -9.82
N PHE A 32 -8.02 2.69 -10.03
CA PHE A 32 -7.51 1.37 -9.68
C PHE A 32 -6.13 1.48 -9.03
N ILE A 33 -5.90 0.67 -7.99
CA ILE A 33 -4.62 0.64 -7.28
C ILE A 33 -4.17 -0.79 -7.00
N SER A 34 -2.85 -1.04 -7.06
CA SER A 34 -2.28 -2.32 -6.64
C SER A 34 -1.32 -2.11 -5.49
N PHE A 35 -1.56 -2.79 -4.38
CA PHE A 35 -0.68 -2.75 -3.21
C PHE A 35 0.30 -3.91 -3.24
N ASP A 36 1.59 -3.60 -3.09
CA ASP A 36 2.66 -4.59 -2.96
C ASP A 36 3.10 -4.67 -1.49
N HIS A 37 2.91 -5.83 -0.86
CA HIS A 37 3.36 -6.04 0.52
C HIS A 37 4.85 -6.35 0.58
N ASP A 38 5.43 -6.94 -0.45
CA ASP A 38 6.81 -7.45 -0.44
C ASP A 38 7.82 -6.37 -0.81
N LEU A 39 7.35 -5.18 -1.18
CA LEU A 39 8.16 -4.01 -1.46
C LEU A 39 8.72 -3.43 -0.15
N ALA A 40 9.73 -4.11 0.39
CA ALA A 40 10.39 -3.88 1.68
C ALA A 40 11.84 -3.38 1.46
N ASP A 41 11.99 -2.19 0.87
CA ASP A 41 13.29 -1.71 0.39
C ASP A 41 14.13 -1.04 1.51
N GLU A 42 13.47 -0.56 2.57
CA GLU A 42 14.10 0.20 3.66
C GLU A 42 14.91 -0.72 4.60
N HIS A 43 14.31 -1.83 5.02
CA HIS A 43 14.96 -2.80 5.90
C HIS A 43 16.09 -3.57 5.21
N TYR A 44 15.93 -3.92 3.93
CA TYR A 44 16.98 -4.64 3.19
C TYR A 44 18.22 -3.80 2.96
N ARG A 45 18.06 -2.49 2.65
CA ARG A 45 19.21 -1.57 2.51
C ARG A 45 20.01 -1.45 3.81
N ALA A 46 19.32 -1.39 4.93
CA ALA A 46 19.93 -1.26 6.25
C ALA A 46 20.61 -2.58 6.71
N LEU A 47 20.00 -3.74 6.42
CA LEU A 47 20.60 -5.05 6.65
C LEU A 47 21.86 -5.27 5.79
N MET A 48 21.86 -4.76 4.55
CA MET A 48 22.97 -4.87 3.60
C MET A 48 24.09 -3.85 3.83
N SER A 49 23.86 -2.79 4.61
CA SER A 49 24.90 -1.80 4.96
C SER A 49 25.82 -2.27 6.09
N GLY A 50 25.54 -3.43 6.70
CA GLY A 50 26.36 -4.00 7.78
C GLY A 50 26.33 -3.19 9.08
N GLN A 51 25.37 -2.26 9.21
CA GLN A 51 25.13 -1.59 10.48
C GLN A 51 24.44 -2.56 11.44
N ASP A 52 24.90 -2.62 12.68
CA ASP A 52 24.33 -3.49 13.71
C ASP A 52 22.99 -2.88 14.16
N HIS A 53 21.89 -3.48 13.71
CA HIS A 53 20.53 -2.96 13.88
C HIS A 53 19.89 -3.43 15.20
N GLU A 54 20.39 -2.95 16.35
CA GLU A 54 19.67 -3.10 17.64
C GLU A 54 18.47 -2.13 17.76
N GLU A 55 18.31 -1.16 16.85
CA GLU A 55 17.36 -0.04 17.03
C GLU A 55 16.20 0.09 16.02
N HIS A 56 16.02 -0.82 15.05
CA HIS A 56 14.92 -0.69 14.09
C HIS A 56 13.65 -1.44 14.52
N LYS A 57 13.04 -0.92 15.60
CA LYS A 57 11.67 -1.26 16.05
C LYS A 57 10.59 -0.40 15.37
N LEU A 58 10.95 0.38 14.36
CA LEU A 58 9.94 1.09 13.58
C LEU A 58 9.21 0.06 12.71
N PRO A 59 7.86 -0.03 12.79
CA PRO A 59 7.11 -0.96 11.97
C PRO A 59 7.37 -0.62 10.50
N GLU A 60 7.77 -1.64 9.74
CA GLU A 60 8.05 -1.51 8.32
C GLU A 60 6.86 -0.91 7.57
N LYS A 61 7.12 0.13 6.76
CA LYS A 61 6.09 0.78 5.96
C LYS A 61 5.88 0.01 4.65
N THR A 62 5.07 -1.05 4.71
CA THR A 62 4.72 -1.87 3.54
C THR A 62 3.46 -1.35 2.83
N GLY A 63 3.03 -2.05 1.77
CA GLY A 63 1.73 -1.81 1.13
C GLY A 63 0.53 -1.84 2.10
N TYR A 64 0.64 -2.49 3.25
CA TYR A 64 -0.36 -2.40 4.32
C TYR A 64 -0.50 -0.99 4.90
N THR A 65 0.64 -0.34 5.17
CA THR A 65 0.66 1.02 5.69
C THR A 65 0.07 2.01 4.69
N CYS A 66 0.36 1.83 3.39
CA CYS A 66 -0.24 2.61 2.31
C CYS A 66 -1.77 2.42 2.24
N ALA A 67 -2.26 1.16 2.32
CA ALA A 67 -3.68 0.87 2.29
C ALA A 67 -4.44 1.48 3.47
N LYS A 68 -3.87 1.41 4.67
CA LYS A 68 -4.46 2.02 5.88
C LYS A 68 -4.54 3.54 5.74
N TRP A 69 -3.45 4.18 5.32
CA TRP A 69 -3.43 5.63 5.11
C TRP A 69 -4.45 6.06 4.05
N LEU A 70 -4.55 5.34 2.93
CA LEU A 70 -5.50 5.67 1.86
C LEU A 70 -6.96 5.54 2.32
N VAL A 71 -7.26 4.56 3.17
CA VAL A 71 -8.58 4.44 3.80
C VAL A 71 -8.90 5.70 4.61
N GLU A 72 -8.00 6.10 5.51
CA GLU A 72 -8.19 7.28 6.36
C GLU A 72 -8.35 8.55 5.50
N TYR A 73 -7.50 8.70 4.48
CA TYR A 73 -7.57 9.79 3.52
C TYR A 73 -8.92 9.85 2.79
N CYS A 74 -9.42 8.72 2.28
CA CYS A 74 -10.72 8.65 1.59
C CYS A 74 -11.87 9.03 2.53
N ILE A 75 -11.84 8.55 3.78
CA ILE A 75 -12.86 8.87 4.78
C ILE A 75 -12.85 10.38 5.09
N ASP A 76 -11.68 10.94 5.40
CA ASP A 76 -11.54 12.34 5.79
C ASP A 76 -11.93 13.31 4.67
N LYS A 77 -11.70 12.92 3.41
CA LYS A 77 -12.03 13.71 2.22
C LYS A 77 -13.41 13.40 1.65
N GLY A 78 -14.14 12.44 2.20
CA GLY A 78 -15.41 11.96 1.64
C GLY A 78 -15.28 11.41 0.21
N GLN A 79 -14.11 10.84 -0.12
CA GLN A 79 -13.83 10.24 -1.42
C GLN A 79 -14.14 8.74 -1.40
N LYS A 80 -14.57 8.22 -2.56
CA LYS A 80 -14.76 6.79 -2.75
C LYS A 80 -13.40 6.08 -2.69
N PHE A 81 -13.33 4.94 -2.03
CA PHE A 81 -12.12 4.12 -2.06
C PHE A 81 -11.99 3.44 -3.43
N PRO A 82 -10.78 3.38 -4.02
CA PRO A 82 -10.62 2.85 -5.38
C PRO A 82 -10.85 1.34 -5.45
N GLU A 83 -11.06 0.83 -6.66
CA GLU A 83 -10.90 -0.60 -6.88
C GLU A 83 -9.43 -0.98 -6.66
N PHE A 84 -9.17 -2.16 -6.11
CA PHE A 84 -7.80 -2.52 -5.78
C PHE A 84 -7.45 -3.99 -6.00
N HIS A 85 -6.15 -4.23 -6.10
CA HIS A 85 -5.54 -5.55 -6.07
C HIS A 85 -4.43 -5.58 -5.01
N VAL A 86 -4.09 -6.79 -4.56
CA VAL A 86 -2.97 -7.01 -3.66
C VAL A 86 -2.01 -7.98 -4.31
N HIS A 87 -0.82 -7.50 -4.65
CA HIS A 87 0.28 -8.31 -5.11
C HIS A 87 1.16 -8.64 -3.90
N SER A 88 1.24 -9.93 -3.55
CA SER A 88 2.03 -10.36 -2.40
C SER A 88 2.32 -11.86 -2.49
N MET A 89 3.60 -12.19 -2.32
CA MET A 89 4.12 -13.52 -2.04
C MET A 89 3.94 -13.89 -0.57
N ASN A 90 3.74 -12.91 0.32
CA ASN A 90 3.33 -13.13 1.70
C ASN A 90 1.80 -13.22 1.82
N PRO A 91 1.22 -14.42 2.05
CA PRO A 91 -0.23 -14.59 2.11
C PRO A 91 -0.85 -13.84 3.31
N ILE A 92 -0.18 -13.82 4.46
CA ILE A 92 -0.66 -13.14 5.67
C ILE A 92 -0.65 -11.62 5.46
N GLY A 93 0.46 -11.09 4.93
CA GLY A 93 0.58 -9.68 4.60
C GLY A 93 -0.48 -9.23 3.59
N GLY A 94 -0.72 -10.06 2.57
CA GLY A 94 -1.75 -9.81 1.56
C GLY A 94 -3.16 -9.81 2.14
N ASP A 95 -3.48 -10.74 3.03
CA ASP A 95 -4.79 -10.81 3.67
C ASP A 95 -5.03 -9.69 4.68
N ASN A 96 -3.98 -9.20 5.36
CA ASN A 96 -4.07 -8.01 6.21
C ASN A 96 -4.45 -6.75 5.40
N ILE A 97 -3.88 -6.57 4.20
CA ILE A 97 -4.24 -5.46 3.30
C ILE A 97 -5.71 -5.55 2.89
N LYS A 98 -6.17 -6.73 2.48
CA LYS A 98 -7.59 -6.91 2.12
C LYS A 98 -8.51 -6.65 3.33
N GLY A 99 -8.11 -7.10 4.51
CA GLY A 99 -8.87 -6.98 5.75
C GLY A 99 -9.05 -5.53 6.21
N VAL A 100 -8.02 -4.68 6.08
CA VAL A 100 -8.15 -3.26 6.47
C VAL A 100 -9.14 -2.53 5.57
N VAL A 101 -9.07 -2.76 4.24
CA VAL A 101 -9.99 -2.12 3.29
C VAL A 101 -11.42 -2.64 3.50
N ALA A 102 -11.61 -3.96 3.68
CA ALA A 102 -12.94 -4.53 3.90
C ALA A 102 -13.59 -3.98 5.18
N SER A 103 -12.81 -3.86 6.26
CA SER A 103 -13.27 -3.25 7.52
C SER A 103 -13.71 -1.80 7.31
N ALA A 104 -12.94 -1.03 6.55
CA ALA A 104 -13.24 0.37 6.27
C ALA A 104 -14.52 0.57 5.46
N ARG A 105 -14.72 -0.23 4.41
CA ARG A 105 -15.95 -0.22 3.61
C ARG A 105 -17.20 -0.47 4.46
N LYS A 106 -17.10 -1.39 5.43
CA LYS A 106 -18.20 -1.69 6.36
C LYS A 106 -18.45 -0.59 7.38
N ALA A 107 -17.39 0.01 7.93
CA ALA A 107 -17.49 0.98 9.02
C ALA A 107 -17.82 2.41 8.54
N ALA A 108 -17.28 2.80 7.38
CA ALA A 108 -17.34 4.17 6.88
C ALA A 108 -18.11 4.33 5.56
N GLY A 109 -18.54 3.25 4.92
CA GLY A 109 -19.35 3.31 3.69
C GLY A 109 -18.61 3.82 2.45
N ILE A 110 -17.27 3.70 2.43
CA ILE A 110 -16.39 4.09 1.31
C ILE A 110 -16.26 3.02 0.22
#